data_AF-A0A7K5P163-F1
#
_entry.id   AF-A0A7K5P163-F1
#
_cell.length_a   1.000
_cell.length_b   1.000
_cell.length_c   1.000
_cell.angle_alpha   90.00
_cell.angle_beta   90.00
_cell.angle_gamma   90.00
#
_symmetry.space_group_name_H-M   'P 1'
#
loop_
_entity.id
_entity.type
_entity.pdbx_description
1 polymer ?
#
loop_
_entity_poly.entity_id
_entity_poly.type
_entity_poly.pdbx_seq_one_letter_code
_entity_poly.pdbx_strand_id
1 'polypeptide(L)'
;THYHSFIRWFIASLGVSELEKAIVNISATIDRIISSTADAIQGLQIEVNSLSKVVLQNRMVLDLLTIKGGGVCAVINQSCCAYV
;
A
#
# COMPACT_ATOMS: atom_id res chain seq x y z
N THR A 1 -20.03 -12.04 54.13
CA THR A 1 -20.38 -12.51 52.77
C THR A 1 -19.12 -12.66 51.90
N HIS A 2 -18.24 -13.59 52.25
CA HIS A 2 -16.92 -13.79 51.61
C HIS A 2 -17.03 -14.33 50.16
N TYR A 3 -18.07 -15.14 49.91
CA TYR A 3 -18.39 -15.74 48.62
C TYR A 3 -18.57 -14.72 47.48
N HIS A 4 -19.25 -13.60 47.75
CA HIS A 4 -19.54 -12.59 46.74
C HIS A 4 -18.28 -11.83 46.28
N SER A 5 -17.32 -11.61 47.18
CA SER A 5 -16.04 -10.97 46.86
C SER A 5 -15.18 -11.88 45.97
N PHE A 6 -15.19 -13.18 46.25
CA PHE A 6 -14.47 -14.18 45.45
C PHE A 6 -15.03 -14.31 44.03
N ILE A 7 -16.37 -14.31 43.89
CA ILE A 7 -17.03 -14.34 42.56
C ILE A 7 -16.69 -13.10 41.73
N ARG A 8 -16.74 -11.91 42.33
CA ARG A 8 -16.39 -10.66 41.63
C ARG A 8 -14.97 -10.68 41.06
N TRP A 9 -14.01 -11.20 41.83
CA TRP A 9 -12.62 -11.30 41.39
C TRP A 9 -12.46 -12.29 40.21
N PHE A 10 -13.14 -13.44 40.26
CA PHE A 10 -13.12 -14.42 39.17
C PHE A 10 -13.76 -13.89 37.89
N ILE A 11 -14.91 -13.20 37.98
CA ILE A 11 -15.58 -12.59 36.82
C ILE A 11 -14.68 -11.55 36.15
N ALA A 12 -13.97 -10.73 36.94
CA ALA A 12 -13.02 -9.76 36.40
C ALA A 12 -11.87 -10.44 35.63
N SER A 13 -11.30 -11.52 36.17
CA SER A 13 -10.23 -12.27 35.50
C SER A 13 -10.68 -12.92 34.18
N LEU A 14 -11.86 -13.56 34.17
CA LEU A 14 -12.37 -14.23 32.98
C LEU A 14 -12.65 -13.25 31.83
N GLY A 15 -13.14 -12.05 32.14
CA GLY A 15 -13.36 -11.01 31.13
C GLY A 15 -12.06 -10.51 30.49
N VAL A 16 -10.98 -10.38 31.27
CA VAL A 16 -9.67 -9.92 30.77
C VAL A 16 -9.02 -10.95 29.85
N SER A 17 -9.08 -12.24 30.19
CA SER A 17 -8.44 -13.29 29.37
C SER A 17 -9.02 -13.42 27.97
N GLU A 18 -10.34 -13.25 27.81
CA GLU A 18 -10.97 -13.28 26.47
C GLU A 18 -10.64 -12.02 25.66
N LEU A 19 -10.53 -10.87 26.32
CA LEU A 19 -10.10 -9.63 25.68
C LEU A 19 -8.65 -9.70 25.22
N GLU A 20 -7.73 -10.24 26.03
CA GLU A 20 -6.33 -10.42 25.64
C GLU A 20 -6.19 -11.30 24.39
N LYS A 21 -6.94 -12.41 24.31
CA LYS A 21 -6.98 -13.26 23.11
C LYS A 21 -7.49 -12.50 21.88
N ALA A 22 -8.57 -11.72 22.03
CA ALA A 22 -9.12 -10.93 20.94
C ALA A 22 -8.12 -9.88 20.44
N ILE A 23 -7.42 -9.20 21.36
CA ILE A 23 -6.39 -8.21 21.02
C ILE A 23 -5.23 -8.86 20.26
N VAL A 24 -4.72 -10.00 20.73
CA VAL A 24 -3.62 -10.72 20.07
C VAL A 24 -4.04 -11.19 18.67
N ASN A 25 -5.26 -11.71 18.52
CA ASN A 25 -5.77 -12.13 17.22
C ASN A 25 -5.87 -10.95 16.24
N ILE A 26 -6.41 -9.81 16.68
CA ILE A 26 -6.50 -8.60 15.85
C ILE A 26 -5.11 -8.10 15.47
N SER A 27 -4.16 -8.06 16.41
CA SER A 27 -2.77 -7.66 16.12
C SER A 27 -2.17 -8.55 15.02
N ALA A 28 -2.32 -9.86 15.15
CA ALA A 28 -1.81 -10.81 14.17
C ALA A 28 -2.51 -10.70 12.79
N THR A 29 -3.78 -10.28 12.76
CA THR A 29 -4.47 -9.98 11.50
C THR A 29 -3.96 -8.69 10.87
N ILE A 30 -3.74 -7.63 11.67
CA ILE A 30 -3.20 -6.36 11.20
C ILE A 30 -1.80 -6.56 10.60
N ASP A 31 -0.92 -7.29 11.28
CA ASP A 31 0.44 -7.54 10.78
C ASP A 31 0.43 -8.27 9.42
N ARG A 32 -0.49 -9.23 9.25
CA ARG A 32 -0.68 -9.92 7.97
C ARG A 32 -1.17 -8.99 6.87
N ILE A 33 -2.14 -8.12 7.18
CA ILE A 33 -2.67 -7.15 6.22
C ILE A 33 -1.57 -6.17 5.80
N ILE A 34 -0.78 -5.68 6.76
CA ILE A 34 0.34 -4.77 6.49
C ILE A 34 1.36 -5.46 5.59
N SER A 35 1.78 -6.69 5.91
CA SER A 35 2.73 -7.44 5.08
C SER A 35 2.19 -7.64 3.66
N SER A 36 0.95 -8.12 3.52
CA SER A 36 0.35 -8.36 2.20
C SER A 36 0.18 -7.07 1.39
N THR A 37 -0.15 -5.96 2.06
CA THR A 37 -0.29 -4.65 1.41
C THR A 37 1.08 -4.12 0.96
N ALA A 38 2.11 -4.28 1.80
CA ALA A 38 3.47 -3.91 1.46
C ALA A 38 3.99 -4.70 0.24
N ASP A 39 3.74 -6.00 0.20
CA ASP A 39 4.11 -6.86 -0.93
C ASP A 39 3.37 -6.45 -2.21
N ALA A 40 2.06 -6.18 -2.12
CA ALA A 40 1.27 -5.70 -3.26
C ALA A 40 1.76 -4.34 -3.78
N ILE A 41 2.07 -3.39 -2.89
CA ILE A 41 2.63 -2.08 -3.26
C ILE A 41 4.00 -2.27 -3.92
N GLN A 42 4.84 -3.17 -3.41
CA GLN A 42 6.14 -3.45 -4.00
C GLN A 42 6.01 -4.06 -5.40
N GLY A 43 5.06 -4.97 -5.60
CA GLY A 43 4.72 -5.51 -6.92
C GLY A 43 4.29 -4.41 -7.90
N LEU A 44 3.37 -3.55 -7.49
CA LEU A 44 2.92 -2.41 -8.29
C LEU A 44 4.07 -1.45 -8.64
N GLN A 45 4.97 -1.16 -7.70
CA GLN A 45 6.13 -0.31 -7.96
C GLN A 45 7.06 -0.90 -9.02
N ILE A 46 7.25 -2.23 -9.02
CA ILE A 46 8.04 -2.92 -10.04
C ILE A 46 7.37 -2.81 -11.41
N GLU A 47 6.06 -3.06 -11.49
CA GLU A 47 5.28 -2.95 -12.73
C GLU A 47 5.28 -1.53 -13.28
N VAL A 48 5.01 -0.53 -12.44
CA VAL A 48 5.03 0.89 -12.80
C VAL A 48 6.42 1.32 -13.26
N ASN A 49 7.49 0.89 -12.60
CA ASN A 49 8.85 1.21 -13.02
C ASN A 49 9.20 0.55 -14.37
N SER A 50 8.76 -0.69 -14.59
CA SER A 50 8.92 -1.38 -15.88
C SER A 50 8.17 -0.65 -17.00
N LEU A 51 6.90 -0.31 -16.76
CA LEU A 51 6.09 0.43 -17.71
C LEU A 51 6.65 1.84 -17.98
N SER A 52 7.10 2.53 -16.94
CA SER A 52 7.71 3.85 -17.05
C SER A 52 8.91 3.83 -17.99
N LYS A 53 9.78 2.81 -17.90
CA LYS A 53 10.91 2.65 -18.83
C LYS A 53 10.46 2.50 -20.28
N VAL A 54 9.45 1.66 -20.53
CA VAL A 54 8.90 1.46 -21.89
C VAL A 54 8.25 2.74 -22.41
N VAL A 55 7.49 3.45 -21.58
CA VAL A 55 6.85 4.73 -21.94
C VAL A 55 7.89 5.81 -22.23
N LEU A 56 8.93 5.94 -21.40
CA LEU A 56 10.03 6.89 -21.62
C LEU A 56 10.79 6.58 -22.90
N GLN A 57 11.05 5.30 -23.18
CA GLN A 57 11.68 4.87 -24.43
C GLN A 57 10.81 5.21 -25.64
N ASN A 58 9.51 4.90 -25.57
CA ASN A 58 8.57 5.23 -26.64
C ASN A 58 8.48 6.74 -26.87
N ARG A 59 8.47 7.54 -25.80
CA ARG A 59 8.45 9.00 -25.88
C ARG A 59 9.72 9.54 -26.53
N MET A 60 10.89 9.03 -26.18
CA MET A 60 12.15 9.44 -26.81
C MET A 60 12.14 9.17 -28.33
N VAL A 61 11.70 7.97 -28.74
CA VAL A 61 11.58 7.62 -30.16
C VAL A 61 10.57 8.55 -30.84
N LEU A 62 9.43 8.81 -30.20
CA LEU A 62 8.40 9.66 -30.75
C LEU A 62 8.84 11.13 -30.83
N ASP A 63 9.62 11.62 -29.85
CA ASP A 63 10.26 12.94 -29.86
C ASP A 63 11.25 13.08 -31.02
N LEU A 64 12.03 12.02 -31.32
CA LEU A 64 12.90 12.00 -32.48
C LEU A 64 12.11 12.08 -33.80
N LEU A 65 11.02 11.33 -33.92
CA LEU A 65 10.13 11.36 -35.09
C LEU A 65 9.44 12.73 -35.24
N THR A 66 9.15 13.39 -34.14
CA THR A 66 8.43 14.68 -34.08
C THR A 66 9.35 15.87 -33.83
N ILE A 67 10.67 15.71 -34.05
CA ILE A 67 11.65 16.75 -33.72
C ILE A 67 11.40 18.06 -34.48
N LYS A 68 10.87 17.98 -35.71
CA LYS A 68 10.48 19.15 -36.51
C LYS A 68 9.27 19.90 -35.93
N GLY A 69 8.41 19.20 -35.18
CA GLY A 69 7.25 19.76 -34.49
C GLY A 69 7.51 20.16 -33.04
N GLY A 70 8.77 20.12 -32.58
CA GLY A 70 9.14 20.44 -31.20
C GLY A 70 9.01 19.28 -30.20
N GLY A 71 8.93 18.04 -30.69
CA GLY A 71 8.71 16.85 -29.86
C GLY A 71 7.23 16.57 -29.60
N VAL A 72 6.94 15.43 -28.98
CA VAL A 72 5.58 14.90 -28.82
C VAL A 72 4.68 15.88 -28.07
N CYS A 73 5.21 16.57 -27.06
CA CYS A 73 4.44 17.48 -26.21
C CYS A 73 3.99 18.76 -26.92
N ALA A 74 4.84 19.28 -27.82
CA ALA A 74 4.48 20.39 -28.68
C ALA A 74 3.48 19.95 -29.77
N VAL A 75 3.67 18.75 -30.33
CA VAL A 75 2.77 18.19 -31.35
C VAL A 75 1.35 17.92 -30.81
N ILE A 76 1.23 17.41 -29.59
CA ILE A 76 -0.07 17.15 -28.96
C ILE A 76 -0.70 18.39 -28.28
N ASN A 77 0.03 19.53 -28.26
CA ASN A 77 -0.38 20.78 -27.62
C ASN A 77 -0.88 20.59 -26.17
N GLN A 78 -0.21 19.73 -25.40
CA GLN A 78 -0.50 19.51 -23.97
C GLN A 78 0.75 19.74 -23.13
N SER A 79 0.56 20.27 -21.92
CA SER A 79 1.61 20.36 -20.93
C SER A 79 1.98 18.95 -20.45
N CYS A 80 3.15 18.46 -20.84
CA CYS A 80 3.65 17.18 -20.33
C CYS A 80 4.45 17.38 -19.04
N CYS A 81 4.11 16.64 -18.00
CA CYS A 81 5.05 16.34 -16.91
C CYS A 81 5.96 15.19 -17.36
N ALA A 82 7.28 15.34 -17.20
CA ALA A 82 8.24 14.27 -17.42
C ALA A 82 8.70 13.73 -16.06
N TYR A 83 8.82 12.41 -15.96
CA TYR A 83 9.50 11.77 -14.84
C TYR A 83 11.01 11.90 -15.10
N VAL A 84 11.76 12.44 -14.12
CA VAL A 84 13.21 12.69 -14.21
C VAL A 84 14.00 11.44 -13.85
#